data_AF-A0A2V8YT43-F1
#
_entry.id   AF-A0A2V8YT43-F1
#
_cell.length_a   1.000
_cell.length_b   1.000
_cell.length_c   1.000
_cell.angle_alpha   90.00
_cell.angle_beta   90.00
_cell.angle_gamma   90.00
#
_symmetry.space_group_name_H-M   'P 1'
#
loop_
_entity.id
_entity.type
_entity.pdbx_description
1 polymer ?
#
loop_
_entity_poly.entity_id
_entity_poly.type
_entity_poly.pdbx_seq_one_letter_code
_entity_poly.pdbx_strand_id
1 'polypeptide(L)' 'EVISGHPLLQQAALDAVRQWRYQPTLLNGEPVEVDTTIDVIFSLNQ' A
#
# COMPACT_ATOMS: atom_id res chain seq x y z
N GLU A 1 -2.44 -8.01 2.03
CA GLU A 1 -3.88 -8.22 2.34
C GLU A 1 -4.48 -6.92 2.86
N VAL A 2 -5.80 -6.83 3.03
CA VAL A 2 -6.44 -5.64 3.60
C VAL A 2 -6.53 -5.81 5.12
N ILE A 3 -5.91 -4.90 5.87
CA ILE A 3 -5.93 -4.91 7.34
C ILE A 3 -7.23 -4.30 7.87
N SER A 4 -7.68 -3.17 7.29
CA SER A 4 -8.91 -2.49 7.69
C SER A 4 -9.43 -1.53 6.60
N GLY A 5 -10.67 -1.03 6.75
CA GLY A 5 -11.28 -0.03 5.86
C GLY A 5 -12.71 -0.35 5.41
N HIS A 6 -13.43 0.65 4.90
CA HIS A 6 -14.82 0.48 4.45
C HIS A 6 -14.92 -0.50 3.27
N PRO A 7 -15.80 -1.53 3.29
CA PRO A 7 -15.81 -2.61 2.29
C PRO A 7 -15.87 -2.12 0.84
N LEU A 8 -16.65 -1.08 0.56
CA LEU A 8 -16.78 -0.49 -0.78
C LEU A 8 -15.49 0.17 -1.31
N LEU A 9 -14.53 0.53 -0.45
CA LEU A 9 -13.30 1.22 -0.84
C LEU A 9 -12.09 0.27 -0.90
N GLN A 10 -12.19 -0.93 -0.32
CA GLN A 10 -11.06 -1.87 -0.21
C GLN A 10 -10.51 -2.26 -1.58
N GLN A 11 -11.37 -2.58 -2.55
CA GLN A 11 -10.92 -2.97 -3.88
C GLN A 11 -10.21 -1.81 -4.59
N ALA A 12 -10.75 -0.59 -4.50
CA ALA A 12 -10.12 0.60 -5.07
C ALA A 12 -8.74 0.88 -4.45
N ALA A 13 -8.60 0.69 -3.13
CA ALA A 13 -7.33 0.83 -2.44
C ALA A 13 -6.30 -0.21 -2.92
N LEU A 14 -6.71 -1.48 -3.04
CA LEU A 14 -5.84 -2.55 -3.55
C LEU A 14 -5.38 -2.29 -4.98
N ASP A 15 -6.29 -1.86 -5.85
CA ASP A 15 -5.95 -1.61 -7.26
C ASP A 15 -5.02 -0.40 -7.42
N ALA A 16 -5.18 0.63 -6.60
CA ALA A 16 -4.24 1.76 -6.57
C ALA A 16 -2.84 1.35 -6.11
N VAL A 17 -2.72 0.62 -5.01
CA VAL A 17 -1.43 0.19 -4.43
C VAL A 17 -0.69 -0.78 -5.37
N ARG A 18 -1.41 -1.65 -6.09
CA ARG A 18 -0.81 -2.59 -7.07
C ARG A 18 -0.10 -1.90 -8.23
N GLN A 19 -0.40 -0.63 -8.50
CA GLN A 19 0.24 0.13 -9.57
C GLN A 19 1.57 0.77 -9.13
N TRP A 20 1.85 0.82 -7.83
CA TRP A 20 3.05 1.47 -7.32
C TRP A 20 4.27 0.57 -7.51
N ARG A 21 5.40 1.19 -7.84
CA ARG A 21 6.71 0.52 -7.86
C ARG A 21 7.52 0.99 -6.67
N TYR A 22 7.92 0.07 -5.81
CA TYR A 22 8.75 0.37 -4.64
C TYR A 22 10.20 0.03 -4.93
N GLN A 23 11.10 0.82 -4.34
CA GLN A 23 12.51 0.47 -4.27
C GLN A 23 12.72 -0.52 -3.13
N PRO A 24 13.52 -1.58 -3.30
CA PRO A 24 13.81 -2.51 -2.22
C PRO A 24 14.46 -1.77 -1.06
N THR A 25 14.06 -2.13 0.14
CA THR A 25 14.76 -1.74 1.36
C THR A 25 16.10 -2.46 1.40
N LEU A 26 17.16 -1.71 1.71
CA LEU A 26 18.52 -2.24 1.81
C LEU A 26 18.90 -2.40 3.28
N LEU A 27 19.47 -3.56 3.63
CA LEU A 27 20.13 -3.79 4.90
C LEU A 27 21.60 -4.13 4.62
N ASN A 28 22.52 -3.31 5.13
CA ASN A 28 23.96 -3.44 4.86
C ASN A 28 24.32 -3.43 3.36
N GLY A 29 23.53 -2.74 2.52
CA GLY A 29 23.73 -2.66 1.08
C GLY A 29 23.04 -3.76 0.27
N GLU A 30 22.46 -4.77 0.92
CA GLU A 30 21.76 -5.88 0.27
C GLU A 30 20.24 -5.69 0.32
N PRO A 31 19.50 -5.97 -0.76
CA PRO A 31 18.04 -5.98 -0.76
C PRO A 31 17.47 -6.99 0.23
N VAL A 32 16.49 -6.57 1.03
CA VAL A 32 15.80 -7.43 1.99
C VAL A 32 14.29 -7.35 1.83
N GLU A 33 13.61 -8.46 2.09
CA GLU A 33 12.14 -8.51 2.17
C GLU A 33 11.67 -7.90 3.49
N VAL A 34 10.66 -7.02 3.40
CA VAL A 34 10.05 -6.36 4.56
C VAL A 34 8.54 -6.31 4.41
N ASP A 35 7.83 -6.47 5.52
CA ASP A 35 6.40 -6.18 5.58
C ASP A 35 6.19 -4.66 5.75
N THR A 36 5.37 -4.07 4.88
CA THR A 36 5.03 -2.64 4.94
C THR A 36 3.52 -2.46 5.00
N THR A 37 3.04 -1.67 5.95
CA THR A 37 1.64 -1.26 6.02
C THR A 37 1.46 0.09 5.32
N ILE A 38 0.44 0.21 4.48
CA ILE A 38 0.18 1.40 3.67
C ILE A 38 -1.25 1.88 3.92
N ASP A 39 -1.39 3.17 4.20
CA ASP A 39 -2.68 3.84 4.36
C ASP A 39 -3.11 4.50 3.04
N VAL A 40 -4.32 4.21 2.59
CA VAL A 40 -4.94 4.85 1.42
C VAL A 40 -6.05 5.78 1.89
N ILE A 41 -5.87 7.08 1.69
CA ILE A 41 -6.77 8.12 2.17
C ILE A 41 -7.78 8.47 1.07
N PHE A 42 -9.07 8.40 1.40
CA PHE A 42 -10.16 8.81 0.53
C PHE A 42 -10.78 10.12 1.03
N SER A 43 -11.00 11.06 0.11
CA SER A 43 -11.73 12.30 0.36
C SER A 43 -12.79 12.49 -0.71
N LEU A 44 -13.99 12.91 -0.30
CA LEU A 44 -15.00 13.41 -1.23
C LEU A 44 -14.65 14.87 -1.52
N ASN A 45 -14.32 15.19 -2.77
CA ASN A 45 -14.18 16.58 -3.18
C ASN A 45 -15.58 17.22 -3.17
N GLN A 46 -15.69 18.35 -2.47
CA GLN A 46 -16.90 19.20 -2.46
C GLN A 46 -16.95 20.10 -3.70
#